data_AF-A0A9W8VFW8-F1
#
_entry.id   AF-A0A9W8VFW8-F1
#
_cell.length_a   1.000
_cell.length_b   1.000
_cell.length_c   1.000
_cell.angle_alpha   90.00
_cell.angle_beta   90.00
_cell.angle_gamma   90.00
#
_symmetry.space_group_name_H-M   'P 1'
#
loop_
_entity.id
_entity.type
_entity.pdbx_description
1 polymer ?
#
loop_
_entity_poly.entity_id
_entity_poly.type
_entity_poly.pdbx_seq_one_letter_code
_entity_poly.pdbx_strand_id
1 'polypeptide(L)'
;MPWSSTRVFSHPLANLKQEKIDPGAANFVSFSIVEWMTWQGLGDIINDWRVSIDLEPVPLTEGPGLAETLKVPFTYCWSPSLVPKPVDWPEHIGE
;
A
#
# COMPACT_ATOMS: atom_id res chain seq x y z
N MET A 1 -2.46 5.95 -10.01
CA MET A 1 -3.44 5.07 -9.35
C MET A 1 -3.05 4.96 -7.88
N PRO A 2 -4.02 4.92 -6.96
CA PRO A 2 -3.74 4.85 -5.53
C PRO A 2 -3.16 3.51 -5.12
N TRP A 3 -2.09 3.61 -4.33
CA TRP A 3 -1.40 2.54 -3.62
C TRP A 3 -1.84 2.46 -2.15
N SER A 4 -2.61 3.43 -1.68
CA SER A 4 -3.13 3.49 -0.32
C SER A 4 -4.39 2.66 -0.17
N SER A 5 -4.37 1.76 0.81
CA SER A 5 -5.49 0.94 1.21
C SER A 5 -6.76 1.77 1.45
N THR A 6 -7.87 1.33 0.86
CA THR A 6 -9.20 1.90 1.09
C THR A 6 -10.27 0.81 0.97
N ARG A 7 -11.40 1.03 1.64
CA ARG A 7 -12.61 0.20 1.52
C ARG A 7 -13.48 0.59 0.32
N VAL A 8 -13.22 1.74 -0.32
CA VAL A 8 -14.10 2.29 -1.37
C VAL A 8 -13.98 1.54 -2.70
N PHE A 9 -12.79 1.07 -3.07
CA PHE A 9 -12.54 0.34 -4.31
C PHE A 9 -11.37 -0.64 -4.13
N SER A 10 -11.27 -1.66 -4.97
CA SER A 10 -10.17 -2.63 -4.94
C SER A 10 -8.90 -2.10 -5.61
N HIS A 11 -7.75 -2.62 -5.19
CA HIS A 11 -6.48 -2.38 -5.84
C HIS A 11 -6.54 -2.85 -7.31
N PRO A 12 -6.17 -2.01 -8.30
CA PRO A 12 -6.34 -2.32 -9.73
C PRO A 12 -5.63 -3.59 -10.21
N LEU A 13 -4.51 -3.95 -9.56
CA LEU A 13 -3.73 -5.16 -9.87
C LEU A 13 -4.22 -6.43 -9.16
N ALA A 14 -5.24 -6.33 -8.30
CA ALA A 14 -5.78 -7.47 -7.57
C ALA A 14 -7.16 -7.85 -8.13
N ASN A 15 -7.30 -9.09 -8.58
CA ASN A 15 -8.58 -9.65 -9.02
C ASN A 15 -9.10 -10.65 -7.98
N LEU A 16 -9.84 -10.15 -6.99
CA LEU A 16 -10.41 -10.96 -5.92
C LEU A 16 -11.82 -11.44 -6.30
N LYS A 17 -12.08 -12.75 -6.16
CA LYS A 17 -13.44 -13.31 -6.25
C LYS A 17 -14.18 -13.04 -4.93
N GLN A 18 -15.10 -12.08 -4.93
CA GLN A 18 -15.79 -11.57 -3.73
C GLN A 18 -17.01 -12.42 -3.31
N GLU A 19 -16.91 -13.75 -3.31
CA GLU A 19 -18.11 -14.59 -3.13
C GLU A 19 -18.58 -14.70 -1.66
N LYS A 20 -17.72 -14.42 -0.67
CA LYS A 20 -18.00 -14.65 0.77
C LYS A 20 -17.43 -13.61 1.74
N ILE A 21 -16.91 -12.48 1.25
CA ILE A 21 -16.24 -11.46 2.08
C ILE A 21 -17.00 -10.14 1.94
N ASP A 22 -17.09 -9.37 3.01
CA ASP A 22 -17.58 -7.99 2.97
C ASP A 22 -16.83 -7.20 1.86
N PRO A 23 -17.53 -6.54 0.92
CA PRO A 23 -16.88 -5.86 -0.21
C PRO A 23 -15.84 -4.82 0.23
N GLY A 24 -16.09 -4.08 1.30
CA GLY A 24 -15.16 -3.09 1.83
C GLY A 24 -13.90 -3.72 2.41
N ALA A 25 -14.05 -4.81 3.16
CA ALA A 25 -12.92 -5.60 3.66
C ALA A 25 -12.12 -6.25 2.50
N ALA A 26 -12.80 -6.77 1.48
CA ALA A 26 -12.15 -7.33 0.30
C ALA A 26 -11.34 -6.27 -0.46
N ASN A 27 -11.91 -5.07 -0.62
CA ASN A 27 -11.23 -3.92 -1.19
C ASN A 27 -9.97 -3.58 -0.40
N PHE A 28 -10.06 -3.46 0.92
CA PHE A 28 -8.90 -3.15 1.76
C PHE A 28 -7.80 -4.21 1.66
N VAL A 29 -8.17 -5.50 1.78
CA VAL A 29 -7.22 -6.63 1.69
C VAL A 29 -6.53 -6.70 0.34
N SER A 30 -7.19 -6.26 -0.74
CA SER A 30 -6.61 -6.27 -2.07
C SER A 30 -5.32 -5.42 -2.17
N PHE A 31 -5.23 -4.32 -1.40
CA PHE A 31 -4.01 -3.51 -1.31
C PHE A 31 -2.91 -4.24 -0.56
N SER A 32 -3.23 -4.85 0.58
CA SER A 32 -2.26 -5.61 1.36
C SER A 32 -1.63 -6.74 0.54
N ILE A 33 -2.41 -7.43 -0.30
CA ILE A 33 -1.89 -8.48 -1.19
C ILE A 33 -0.86 -7.91 -2.17
N VAL A 34 -1.18 -6.80 -2.83
CA VAL A 34 -0.26 -6.19 -3.81
C VAL A 34 1.00 -5.66 -3.13
N GLU A 35 0.87 -5.06 -1.95
CA GLU A 35 2.00 -4.54 -1.21
C GLU A 35 2.94 -5.67 -0.74
N TRP A 36 2.37 -6.78 -0.28
CA TRP A 36 3.13 -8.00 0.02
C TRP A 36 3.88 -8.53 -1.21
N MET A 37 3.21 -8.64 -2.36
CA MET A 37 3.85 -9.08 -3.60
C MET A 37 4.96 -8.12 -4.06
N THR A 38 4.74 -6.83 -3.89
CA THR A 38 5.72 -5.77 -4.22
C THR A 38 6.96 -5.93 -3.34
N TRP A 39 6.79 -6.11 -2.03
CA TRP A 39 7.90 -6.33 -1.11
C TRP A 39 8.64 -7.65 -1.38
N GLN A 40 7.93 -8.73 -1.73
CA GLN A 40 8.58 -9.99 -2.11
C GLN A 40 9.52 -9.84 -3.31
N GLY A 41 9.23 -8.95 -4.26
CA GLY A 41 10.06 -8.72 -5.43
C GLY A 41 11.15 -7.65 -5.29
N LEU A 42 11.11 -6.83 -4.23
CA LEU A 42 12.01 -5.69 -4.03
C LEU A 42 12.78 -5.71 -2.70
N GLY A 43 12.35 -6.52 -1.73
CA GLY A 43 12.85 -6.47 -0.36
C GLY A 43 14.33 -6.80 -0.24
N ASP A 44 14.85 -7.69 -1.09
CA ASP A 44 16.28 -7.99 -1.20
C ASP A 44 17.07 -6.79 -1.74
N ILE A 45 16.64 -6.21 -2.86
CA ILE A 45 17.27 -5.04 -3.49
C ILE A 45 17.31 -3.86 -2.50
N ILE A 46 16.20 -3.61 -1.80
CA ILE A 46 16.11 -2.53 -0.82
C ILE A 46 17.02 -2.80 0.37
N ASN A 47 17.07 -4.04 0.88
CA ASN A 47 17.92 -4.38 2.01
C ASN A 47 19.41 -4.36 1.67
N ASP A 48 19.80 -4.78 0.46
CA ASP A 48 21.17 -4.67 -0.04
C ASP A 48 21.61 -3.19 -0.07
N TRP A 49 20.73 -2.30 -0.54
CA TRP A 49 20.99 -0.86 -0.51
C TRP A 49 21.08 -0.33 0.93
N ARG A 50 20.18 -0.72 1.84
CA ARG A 50 20.19 -0.30 3.25
C ARG A 50 21.49 -0.68 3.95
N VAL A 51 21.93 -1.93 3.79
CA VAL A 51 23.19 -2.41 4.38
C VAL A 51 24.39 -1.65 3.80
N SER A 52 24.37 -1.29 2.50
CA SER A 52 25.44 -0.51 1.87
C SER A 52 25.65 0.90 2.48
N ILE A 53 24.63 1.42 3.16
CA ILE A 53 24.66 2.72 3.85
C ILE A 53 24.57 2.57 5.39
N ASP A 54 24.97 1.39 5.90
CA ASP A 54 25.05 1.06 7.33
C ASP A 54 23.70 1.10 8.08
N LEU A 55 22.60 0.79 7.38
CA LEU A 55 21.27 0.62 7.97
C LEU A 55 20.91 -0.86 8.13
N GLU A 56 20.17 -1.17 9.21
CA GLU A 56 19.65 -2.51 9.46
C GLU A 56 18.65 -2.95 8.37
N PRO A 57 18.71 -4.20 7.87
CA PRO A 57 17.72 -4.70 6.92
C PRO A 57 16.32 -4.75 7.54
N VAL A 58 15.30 -4.49 6.72
CA VAL A 58 13.90 -4.59 7.13
C VAL A 58 13.44 -6.04 7.04
N PRO A 59 12.77 -6.59 8.08
CA PRO A 59 12.20 -7.92 8.05
C PRO A 59 11.15 -8.10 6.94
N LEU A 60 11.11 -9.30 6.34
CA LEU A 60 10.16 -9.65 5.28
C LEU A 60 8.68 -9.44 5.68
N THR A 61 8.37 -9.59 6.97
CA THR A 61 7.01 -9.46 7.51
C THR A 61 6.58 -8.01 7.74
N GLU A 62 7.53 -7.09 7.90
CA GLU A 62 7.27 -5.70 8.26
C GLU A 62 7.32 -4.76 7.06
N GLY A 63 8.18 -5.06 6.09
CA GLY A 63 8.37 -4.25 4.89
C GLY A 63 7.09 -3.82 4.17
N PRO A 64 6.13 -4.73 3.89
CA PRO A 64 4.89 -4.36 3.22
C PRO A 64 4.08 -3.30 3.98
N GLY A 65 4.13 -3.28 5.31
CA GLY A 65 3.36 -2.34 6.12
C GLY A 65 4.14 -1.09 6.55
N LEU A 66 5.41 -0.95 6.16
CA LEU A 66 6.31 -0.01 6.81
C LEU A 66 5.93 1.44 6.55
N ALA A 67 5.60 1.79 5.31
CA ALA A 67 5.21 3.16 4.94
C ALA A 67 3.92 3.61 5.65
N GLU A 68 2.94 2.71 5.75
CA GLU A 68 1.67 2.95 6.45
C GLU A 68 1.89 3.07 7.97
N THR A 69 2.65 2.13 8.56
CA THR A 69 2.99 2.12 9.98
C THR A 69 3.70 3.41 10.41
N LEU A 70 4.64 3.89 9.59
CA LEU A 70 5.40 5.11 9.83
C LEU A 70 4.64 6.38 9.47
N LYS A 71 3.44 6.28 8.87
CA LYS A 71 2.64 7.42 8.40
C LYS A 71 3.45 8.37 7.51
N VAL A 72 4.22 7.81 6.58
CA VAL A 72 5.07 8.58 5.66
C VAL A 72 4.18 9.55 4.88
N PRO A 73 4.40 10.87 4.96
CA PRO A 73 3.54 11.83 4.27
C PRO A 73 3.84 11.85 2.77
N PHE A 74 2.80 11.74 1.95
CA PHE A 74 2.89 11.88 0.49
C PHE A 74 1.56 12.38 -0.09
N THR A 75 1.60 12.83 -1.34
CA THR A 75 0.43 13.36 -2.06
C THR A 75 0.26 12.66 -3.39
N TYR A 76 -0.99 12.36 -3.75
CA TYR A 76 -1.31 11.83 -5.06
C TYR A 76 -1.53 12.94 -6.09
N CYS A 77 -0.60 13.07 -7.04
CA CYS A 77 -0.63 14.16 -8.03
C CYS A 77 -1.64 13.95 -9.19
N TRP A 78 -2.87 13.51 -8.92
CA TRP A 78 -3.93 13.44 -9.93
C TRP A 78 -5.08 14.39 -9.60
N SER A 79 -5.91 14.70 -10.60
CA SER A 79 -7.09 15.53 -10.39
C SER A 79 -8.10 14.83 -9.46
N PRO A 80 -8.68 15.52 -8.45
CA PRO A 80 -9.76 14.98 -7.63
C PRO A 80 -11.01 14.59 -8.42
N SER A 81 -11.17 15.13 -9.64
CA SER A 81 -12.25 14.74 -10.55
C SER A 81 -12.06 13.34 -11.15
N LEU A 82 -10.84 12.79 -11.12
CA LEU A 82 -10.55 11.42 -11.59
C LEU A 82 -10.82 10.40 -10.48
N VAL A 83 -10.23 10.62 -9.30
CA VAL A 83 -10.47 9.83 -8.10
C VAL A 83 -10.50 10.79 -6.91
N PRO A 84 -11.66 11.01 -6.27
CA PRO A 84 -11.72 11.82 -5.06
C PRO A 84 -11.03 11.09 -3.91
N LYS A 85 -10.46 11.82 -2.94
CA LYS A 85 -9.87 11.22 -1.75
C LYS A 85 -10.90 10.39 -0.98
N PRO A 86 -10.66 9.09 -0.79
CA PRO A 86 -11.46 8.27 0.10
C PRO A 86 -11.50 8.83 1.52
N VAL A 87 -12.68 8.78 2.15
CA VAL A 87 -12.90 9.28 3.52
C VAL A 87 -12.10 8.51 4.57
N ASP A 88 -11.71 7.28 4.26
CA ASP A 88 -10.94 6.40 5.13
C ASP A 88 -9.42 6.57 4.97
N TRP A 89 -8.96 7.50 4.11
CA TRP A 89 -7.54 7.84 4.06
C TRP A 89 -7.12 8.74 5.23
N PRO A 90 -6.00 8.41 5.89
CA PRO A 90 -5.46 9.21 6.98
C PRO A 90 -4.95 10.58 6.52
N GLU A 91 -4.80 11.52 7.46
CA GLU A 91 -4.44 12.92 7.19
C GLU A 91 -3.06 13.11 6.55
N HIS A 92 -2.13 12.17 6.74
CA HIS A 92 -0.79 12.23 6.15
C HIS A 92 -0.77 11.97 4.64
N ILE A 93 -1.89 11.52 4.06
CA ILE A 93 -2.03 11.27 2.62
C ILE A 93 -2.76 12.45 2.00
N GLY A 94 -2.04 13.24 1.21
CA GLY A 94 -2.54 14.44 0.54
C GLY A 94 -3.36 14.16 -0.72
N GLU A 95 -4.15 15.18 -1.09
CA GLU A 95 -4.83 15.33 -2.39
C GLU A 95 -3.99 16.09 -3.40
#